data_AF-A0A1M7R5B3-F1
#
_entry.id   AF-A0A1M7R5B3-F1
#
_cell.length_a   1.000
_cell.length_b   1.000
_cell.length_c   1.000
_cell.angle_alpha   90.00
_cell.angle_beta   90.00
_cell.angle_gamma   90.00
#
_symmetry.space_group_name_H-M   'P 1'
#
loop_
_entity.id
_entity.type
_entity.pdbx_description
1 polymer ?
#
loop_
_entity_poly.entity_id
_entity_poly.type
_entity_poly.pdbx_seq_one_letter_code
_entity_poly.pdbx_strand_id
1 'polypeptide(L)'
;MFATRLIRRGIRLKGRVVGHVHKPSVDQEIQYAPIVAFIDQDGAARSVTSDRYRLEKLVINSPIDVYYDENNPDDILIDNGIVLISRLIALLVLVVCWVIMNVIAVNRILG
;
A
#
# COMPACT_ATOMS: atom_id res chain seq x y z
N MET A 1 -5.24 -6.95 13.21
CA MET A 1 -6.08 -5.84 13.71
C MET A 1 -5.33 -4.51 13.88
N PHE A 2 -3.99 -4.49 13.97
CA PHE A 2 -3.20 -3.26 14.20
C PHE A 2 -3.19 -2.28 13.01
N ALA A 3 -3.00 -2.79 11.79
CA ALA A 3 -2.94 -1.95 10.58
C ALA A 3 -4.19 -1.06 10.39
N THR A 4 -5.37 -1.54 10.77
CA THR A 4 -6.62 -0.80 10.61
C THR A 4 -6.74 0.39 11.59
N ARG A 5 -6.04 0.35 12.74
CA ARG A 5 -6.08 1.41 13.75
C ARG A 5 -5.16 2.57 13.37
N LEU A 6 -3.95 2.25 12.90
CA LEU A 6 -3.00 3.23 12.33
C LEU A 6 -3.54 3.95 11.10
N ILE A 7 -4.21 3.24 10.19
CA ILE A 7 -4.83 3.88 9.02
C ILE A 7 -5.95 4.87 9.41
N ARG A 8 -6.57 4.70 10.59
CA ARG A 8 -7.74 5.49 11.03
C ARG A 8 -7.39 6.65 11.96
N ARG A 9 -6.25 6.63 12.65
CA ARG A 9 -5.82 7.65 13.62
C ARG A 9 -4.35 8.08 13.51
N GLY A 10 -3.54 7.37 12.74
CA GLY A 10 -2.13 7.67 12.56
C GLY A 10 -1.91 8.90 11.70
N ILE A 11 -0.75 9.52 11.91
CA ILE A 11 -0.28 10.64 11.09
C ILE A 11 0.19 10.06 9.76
N ARG A 12 -0.29 10.63 8.64
CA ARG A 12 0.13 10.25 7.30
C ARG A 12 1.19 11.22 6.79
N LEU A 13 2.35 10.70 6.42
CA LEU A 13 3.45 11.44 5.81
C LEU A 13 3.87 10.81 4.49
N LYS A 14 4.55 11.60 3.65
CA LYS A 14 5.20 11.11 2.44
C LYS A 14 6.68 10.86 2.73
N GLY A 15 7.09 9.62 2.56
CA GLY A 15 8.49 9.22 2.62
C GLY A 15 9.05 8.88 1.23
N ARG A 16 10.34 8.57 1.20
CA ARG A 16 11.04 8.04 0.03
C ARG A 16 11.79 6.77 0.39
N VAL A 17 11.78 5.80 -0.52
CA VAL A 17 12.59 4.59 -0.37
C VAL A 17 14.07 4.95 -0.56
N VAL A 18 14.88 4.76 0.48
CA VAL A 18 16.34 5.04 0.45
C VAL A 18 17.18 3.78 0.36
N GLY A 19 16.61 2.62 0.69
CA GLY A 19 17.35 1.36 0.71
C GLY A 19 16.44 0.15 0.87
N HIS A 20 17.04 -1.03 0.99
CA HIS A 20 16.33 -2.29 1.21
C HIS A 20 17.13 -3.19 2.14
N VAL A 21 16.45 -3.82 3.08
CA VAL A 21 16.95 -5.00 3.80
C VAL A 21 16.46 -6.24 3.06
N HIS A 22 17.28 -7.28 3.00
CA HIS A 22 16.90 -8.54 2.37
C HIS A 22 17.03 -9.69 3.37
N LYS A 23 16.13 -10.66 3.26
CA LYS A 23 16.20 -11.92 4.00
C LYS A 23 15.74 -13.08 3.11
N PRO A 24 16.27 -14.29 3.30
CA PRO A 24 15.71 -15.47 2.66
C PRO A 24 14.34 -15.81 3.25
N SER A 25 13.40 -16.17 2.37
CA SER A 25 12.11 -16.78 2.71
C SER A 25 12.30 -18.24 3.14
N VAL A 26 11.24 -18.84 3.67
CA VAL A 26 11.15 -20.29 3.94
C VAL A 26 11.40 -21.09 2.64
N ASP A 27 10.93 -20.57 1.52
CA ASP A 27 11.11 -21.16 0.18
C ASP A 27 12.44 -20.78 -0.48
N GLN A 28 13.40 -20.24 0.28
CA GLN A 28 14.72 -19.76 -0.18
C GLN A 28 14.69 -18.59 -1.17
N GLU A 29 13.53 -18.06 -1.52
CA GLU A 29 13.41 -16.84 -2.31
C GLU A 29 13.82 -15.60 -1.49
N ILE A 30 14.53 -14.65 -2.12
CA ILE A 30 14.95 -13.42 -1.45
C ILE A 30 13.75 -12.48 -1.33
N GLN A 31 13.42 -12.11 -0.10
CA GLN A 31 12.43 -11.07 0.17
C GLN A 31 13.12 -9.76 0.57
N TYR A 32 12.53 -8.65 0.16
CA TYR A 32 13.01 -7.30 0.38
C TYR A 32 12.04 -6.53 1.29
N ALA A 33 12.58 -5.83 2.27
CA ALA A 33 11.88 -4.84 3.07
C ALA A 33 12.45 -3.46 2.74
N PRO A 34 11.62 -2.48 2.30
CA PRO A 34 12.11 -1.14 2.01
C PRO A 34 12.55 -0.42 3.28
N ILE A 35 13.62 0.36 3.17
CA ILE A 35 14.02 1.37 4.14
C ILE A 35 13.49 2.70 3.62
N VAL A 36 12.68 3.37 4.42
CA VAL A 36 12.00 4.61 4.06
C VAL A 36 12.55 5.75 4.90
N ALA A 37 12.96 6.84 4.25
CA ALA A 37 13.29 8.09 4.92
C ALA A 37 12.14 9.10 4.76
N PHE A 38 11.83 9.81 5.83
CA PHE A 38 10.79 10.83 5.85
C PHE A 38 11.18 11.97 6.81
N ILE A 39 10.52 13.11 6.65
CA ILE A 39 10.64 14.25 7.55
C ILE A 39 9.42 14.20 8.47
N ASP A 40 9.67 14.09 9.76
CA ASP A 40 8.63 14.07 10.79
C ASP A 40 8.07 15.49 11.02
N GLN A 41 6.95 15.63 11.75
CA GLN A 41 6.28 16.91 11.97
C GLN A 41 7.13 17.92 12.74
N ASP A 42 8.09 17.44 13.53
CA ASP A 42 9.12 18.23 14.22
C ASP A 42 10.22 18.74 13.28
N GLY A 43 10.19 18.37 11.99
CA GLY A 43 11.22 18.69 11.00
C GLY A 43 12.44 17.77 11.07
N ALA A 44 12.45 16.76 11.94
CA ALA A 44 13.54 15.81 12.04
C ALA A 44 13.51 14.80 10.88
N ALA A 45 14.69 14.53 10.31
CA ALA A 45 14.85 13.45 9.35
C ALA A 45 14.90 12.11 10.08
N ARG A 46 13.95 11.23 9.78
CA ARG A 46 13.87 9.88 10.35
C ARG A 46 13.93 8.84 9.23
N SER A 47 14.42 7.65 9.56
CA SER A 47 14.40 6.50 8.67
C SER A 47 13.90 5.26 9.40
N VAL A 48 13.11 4.44 8.70
CA VAL A 48 12.54 3.23 9.26
C VAL A 48 12.59 2.11 8.23
N THR A 49 12.79 0.89 8.71
CA THR A 49 12.68 -0.33 7.90
C THR A 49 11.27 -0.88 8.02
N SER A 50 10.65 -1.22 6.89
CA SER A 50 9.35 -1.91 6.89
C SER A 50 9.46 -3.31 7.49
N ASP A 51 8.52 -3.66 8.36
CA ASP A 51 8.39 -5.06 8.85
C ASP A 51 7.82 -6.00 7.77
N ARG A 52 7.28 -5.44 6.69
CA ARG A 52 6.72 -6.20 5.57
C ARG A 52 7.79 -6.47 4.53
N TYR A 53 8.24 -7.72 4.52
CA TYR A 53 9.07 -8.30 3.47
C TYR A 53 8.20 -8.74 2.29
N ARG A 54 8.65 -8.42 1.07
CA ARG A 54 7.97 -8.76 -0.19
C ARG A 54 8.98 -9.28 -1.19
N LEU A 55 8.54 -10.14 -2.11
CA LEU A 55 9.39 -10.63 -3.21
C LEU A 55 9.76 -9.50 -4.17
N GLU A 56 8.85 -8.56 -4.38
CA GLU A 56 9.06 -7.42 -5.26
C GLU A 56 9.83 -6.30 -4.54
N LYS A 57 10.93 -5.87 -5.17
CA LYS A 57 11.77 -4.77 -4.69
C LYS A 57 11.15 -3.44 -5.13
N LEU A 58 10.98 -2.52 -4.18
CA LEU A 58 10.51 -1.17 -4.49
C LEU A 58 11.61 -0.34 -5.15
N VAL A 59 11.20 0.60 -5.99
CA VAL A 59 12.16 1.48 -6.68
C VAL A 59 12.73 2.49 -5.68
N ILE A 60 14.06 2.63 -5.64
CA ILE A 60 14.72 3.66 -4.82
C ILE A 60 14.23 5.05 -5.27
N ASN A 61 14.04 5.96 -4.33
CA ASN A 61 13.42 7.28 -4.50
C ASN A 61 11.94 7.28 -4.88
N SER A 62 11.26 6.12 -4.92
CA SER A 62 9.82 6.10 -5.09
C SER A 62 9.10 6.73 -3.88
N PRO A 63 8.05 7.52 -4.12
CA PRO A 63 7.24 8.09 -3.04
C PRO A 63 6.40 7.00 -2.38
N ILE A 64 6.34 7.00 -1.06
CA ILE A 64 5.59 6.00 -0.29
C ILE A 64 4.82 6.68 0.84
N ASP A 65 3.66 6.14 1.19
CA ASP A 65 2.88 6.62 2.33
C ASP A 65 3.37 5.93 3.61
N VAL A 66 3.72 6.75 4.60
CA VAL A 66 4.14 6.33 5.93
C VAL A 66 3.03 6.71 6.90
N TYR A 67 2.56 5.74 7.68
CA TYR A 67 1.60 5.93 8.76
C TYR A 67 2.26 5.55 10.07
N TYR A 68 2.26 6.43 11.06
CA TYR A 68 2.78 6.14 12.39
C TYR A 68 1.87 6.75 13.47
N ASP A 69 1.92 6.19 14.69
CA ASP A 69 1.22 6.73 15.86
C ASP A 69 2.17 7.68 16.60
N GLU A 70 1.73 8.90 16.87
CA GLU A 70 2.52 9.88 17.63
C GLU A 70 2.83 9.39 19.06
N ASN A 71 1.93 8.58 19.63
CA ASN A 71 2.09 8.03 20.98
C ASN A 71 2.97 6.77 21.00
N ASN A 72 3.24 6.18 19.83
CA ASN A 72 4.10 5.01 19.70
C ASN A 72 4.86 5.07 18.35
N PRO A 73 5.94 5.87 18.28
CA PRO A 73 6.65 6.15 17.02
C PRO A 73 7.37 4.93 16.44
N ASP A 74 7.46 3.83 17.20
CA ASP A 74 8.04 2.57 16.73
C ASP A 74 7.06 1.78 15.85
N ASP A 75 5.76 2.06 15.92
CA ASP A 75 4.74 1.36 15.12
C ASP A 75 4.51 2.13 13.80
N ILE A 76 5.34 1.83 12.80
CA ILE A 76 5.31 2.49 11.49
C ILE A 76 4.80 1.53 10.42
N LEU A 77 3.66 1.87 9.84
CA LEU A 77 3.05 1.14 8.74
C LEU A 77 3.38 1.82 7.40
N ILE A 78 4.01 1.06 6.52
CA ILE A 78 4.34 1.50 5.16
C ILE A 78 3.33 0.91 4.18
N ASP A 79 2.63 1.78 3.44
CA ASP A 79 1.68 1.39 2.41
C ASP A 79 2.02 2.03 1.05
N ASN A 80 1.84 1.26 -0.01
CA ASN A 80 2.11 1.69 -1.39
C ASN A 80 0.86 2.26 -2.07
N GLY A 81 -0.29 2.32 -1.39
CA GLY A 81 -1.56 2.80 -1.96
C GLY A 81 -2.21 1.86 -2.99
N ILE A 82 -1.51 0.80 -3.40
CA ILE A 82 -1.96 -0.19 -4.40
C ILE A 82 -3.25 -0.88 -3.96
N VAL A 83 -3.46 -1.09 -2.65
CA VAL A 83 -4.64 -1.78 -2.11
C VAL A 83 -5.95 -1.01 -2.36
N LEU A 84 -5.90 0.33 -2.35
CA LEU A 84 -7.07 1.16 -2.64
C LEU A 84 -7.39 1.17 -4.13
N ILE A 85 -6.35 1.22 -4.97
CA ILE A 85 -6.48 1.22 -6.43
C ILE A 85 -7.06 -0.10 -6.92
N SER A 86 -6.60 -1.24 -6.41
CA SER A 86 -7.11 -2.55 -6.83
C SER A 86 -8.59 -2.75 -6.50
N ARG A 87 -9.06 -2.25 -5.35
CA ARG A 87 -10.48 -2.26 -4.97
C ARG A 87 -11.33 -1.41 -5.91
N LEU A 88 -10.85 -0.22 -6.29
CA LEU A 88 -11.52 0.66 -7.25
C LEU A 88 -11.66 0.00 -8.63
N ILE A 89 -10.59 -0.64 -9.12
CA ILE A 89 -10.61 -1.36 -10.40
C ILE A 89 -11.62 -2.51 -10.37
N ALA A 90 -11.64 -3.32 -9.31
CA ALA A 90 -12.58 -4.42 -9.18
C ALA A 90 -14.05 -3.95 -9.20
N LEU A 91 -14.33 -2.82 -8.55
CA LEU A 91 -15.66 -2.20 -8.54
C LEU A 91 -16.07 -1.72 -9.94
N LEU A 92 -15.14 -1.11 -10.67
CA LEU A 92 -15.38 -0.63 -12.03
C LEU A 92 -15.67 -1.80 -12.99
N VAL A 93 -14.93 -2.91 -12.87
CA VAL A 93 -15.19 -4.13 -13.65
C VAL A 93 -16.60 -4.66 -13.37
N LEU A 94 -17.03 -4.71 -12.11
CA LEU A 94 -18.39 -5.13 -11.75
C LEU A 94 -19.47 -4.25 -12.38
N VAL A 95 -19.29 -2.92 -12.35
CA VAL A 95 -20.23 -1.98 -12.98
C VAL A 95 -20.28 -2.18 -14.49
N VAL A 96 -19.14 -2.34 -15.14
CA VAL A 96 -19.07 -2.59 -16.59
C VAL A 96 -19.76 -3.91 -16.96
N CYS A 97 -19.48 -4.99 -16.24
CA CYS A 97 -20.17 -6.27 -16.43
C CYS A 97 -21.69 -6.14 -16.25
N TRP A 98 -22.14 -5.40 -15.24
CA TRP A 98 -23.56 -5.16 -15.00
C TRP A 98 -24.22 -4.41 -16.15
N VAL A 99 -23.59 -3.34 -16.66
CA VAL A 99 -24.08 -2.59 -17.82
C VAL A 99 -24.15 -3.48 -19.07
N ILE A 100 -23.11 -4.27 -19.34
CA ILE A 100 -23.08 -5.21 -20.47
C ILE A 100 -24.23 -6.22 -20.38
N MET A 101 -24.44 -6.83 -19.21
CA MET A 101 -25.55 -7.76 -19.00
C MET A 101 -26.91 -7.09 -19.22
N ASN A 102 -27.05 -5.83 -18.79
CA ASN A 102 -28.29 -5.07 -18.94
C ASN A 102 -28.59 -4.77 -20.43
N VAL A 103 -27.58 -4.31 -21.17
CA VAL A 103 -27.70 -4.06 -22.62
C VAL A 103 -28.05 -5.34 -23.39
N ILE A 104 -27.41 -6.47 -23.06
CA ILE A 104 -27.72 -7.76 -23.67
C ILE A 104 -29.15 -8.19 -23.36
N ALA A 105 -29.60 -8.06 -22.10
CA ALA A 105 -30.95 -8.42 -21.70
C ALA A 105 -32.01 -7.58 -22.43
N VAL A 106 -31.80 -6.27 -22.53
CA VAL A 106 -32.70 -5.35 -23.24
C VAL A 106 -32.79 -5.70 -24.74
N ASN A 107 -31.65 -5.90 -25.40
CA ASN A 107 -31.63 -6.29 -26.82
C ASN A 107 -32.32 -7.64 -27.07
N ARG A 108 -32.29 -8.57 -26.11
CA ARG A 108 -32.92 -9.89 -26.22
C ARG A 108 -34.43 -9.86 -25.96
N ILE A 109 -34.95 -8.80 -25.35
CA ILE A 109 -36.38 -8.62 -25.06
C ILE A 109 -37.06 -7.84 -26.20
N LEU A 110 -36.34 -6.93 -26.85
CA LEU A 110 -36.84 -6.07 -27.93
C LEU A 110 -36.69 -6.64 -29.35
N GLY A 111 -35.84 -7.66 -29.55
CA GLY A 111 -35.66 -8.38 -30.81
C GLY A 111 -36.24 -9.77 -30.75
#